data_AF-A0A3Q1C6W0-F1
#
_entry.id   AF-A0A3Q1C6W0-F1
#
_cell.length_a   1.000
_cell.length_b   1.000
_cell.length_c   1.000
_cell.angle_alpha   90.00
_cell.angle_beta   90.00
_cell.angle_gamma   90.00
#
_symmetry.space_group_name_H-M   'P 1'
#
loop_
_entity.id
_entity.type
_entity.pdbx_description
1 polymer ?
#
loop_
_entity_poly.entity_id
_entity_poly.type
_entity_poly.pdbx_seq_one_letter_code
_entity_poly.pdbx_strand_id
1 'polypeptide(L)'
;RLRCFKTESYHHEQVINPNPACLSLHMISLLCFQVQSKPEKKPGTPPPAPPAATATPVPTPRSPSPPPAPVIVTPPPPAINIPRFYYPRGLPALGPTANHDAAIAAIETAFTEFEEEKADIYEMGKIAKACGCPLYWKAPMFYGAGGERTGFVSVHSFIATWRKLLHSCHDDASRFISLLAKPGCNYLEQEDFIPLLQDIVDTHPGLTFLKDAPEFHSRYITTVIQRIFYVVNRSWTGRITMMELRRSNFLQTLALLEEEDDINQITDYFSYEHFYVIYCKFWELDTDHDLYIDPKDLARYNDHASSNRIIERLFSGAVTREGRMSYAEFVWFLISEEDKKNPTSIEYWYRCMDVDGDGILSMFELEYFYEEQCERMERMGIEPLPFQDLLCQMLDLVKPESSGKITLGDLKRCRMAHIFFDTFFNLEKYLDHEQRDPFAVQKDIDSEGPEPSDWDKYASEEYEILVAEETANEQLHEGYNAHTLIYQDSKENNTFY
;
A
#
# COMPACT_ATOMS: atom_id res chain seq x y z
N ARG A 1 -26.49 -49.03 -54.82
CA ARG A 1 -27.47 -48.77 -53.72
C ARG A 1 -26.97 -49.54 -52.51
N LEU A 2 -26.26 -48.87 -51.59
CA LEU A 2 -26.70 -48.58 -50.21
C LEU A 2 -26.87 -49.89 -49.39
N ARG A 3 -26.15 -50.17 -48.29
CA ARG A 3 -25.56 -49.35 -47.22
C ARG A 3 -24.35 -50.11 -46.63
N CYS A 4 -23.23 -49.43 -46.39
CA CYS A 4 -22.19 -49.90 -45.47
C CYS A 4 -22.29 -49.07 -44.18
N PHE A 5 -22.13 -49.77 -43.06
CA PHE A 5 -22.19 -49.26 -41.69
C PHE A 5 -21.16 -48.14 -41.47
N LYS A 6 -21.63 -46.97 -41.01
CA LYS A 6 -20.81 -45.98 -40.33
C LYS A 6 -20.68 -46.42 -38.87
N THR A 7 -19.48 -46.81 -38.47
CA THR A 7 -19.01 -46.71 -37.08
C THR A 7 -18.21 -45.42 -36.98
N GLU A 8 -18.79 -44.40 -36.36
CA GLU A 8 -18.07 -43.18 -35.99
C GLU A 8 -17.14 -43.51 -34.82
N SER A 9 -15.83 -43.55 -35.10
CA SER A 9 -14.79 -43.45 -34.07
C SER A 9 -14.45 -41.97 -33.96
N TYR A 10 -14.89 -41.33 -32.88
CA TYR A 10 -14.43 -40.00 -32.50
C TYR A 10 -12.99 -40.12 -31.99
N HIS A 11 -12.02 -39.80 -32.85
CA HIS A 11 -10.70 -39.38 -32.39
C HIS A 11 -10.84 -37.96 -31.87
N HIS A 12 -10.87 -37.80 -30.54
CA HIS A 12 -10.64 -36.51 -29.92
C HIS A 12 -9.14 -36.22 -30.04
N GLU A 13 -8.75 -35.45 -31.06
CA GLU A 13 -7.51 -34.70 -31.00
C GLU A 13 -7.65 -33.71 -29.84
N GLN A 14 -6.99 -34.02 -28.73
CA GLN A 14 -6.69 -33.02 -27.70
C GLN A 14 -5.74 -32.01 -28.34
N VAL A 15 -6.29 -30.90 -28.82
CA VAL A 15 -5.55 -29.67 -28.98
C VAL A 15 -5.13 -29.25 -27.58
N ILE A 16 -3.91 -29.61 -27.20
CA ILE A 16 -3.21 -29.00 -26.07
C ILE A 16 -3.01 -27.54 -26.50
N ASN A 17 -3.91 -26.67 -26.05
CA ASN A 17 -3.68 -25.24 -26.10
C ASN A 17 -2.43 -24.97 -25.26
N PRO A 18 -1.36 -24.38 -25.83
CA PRO A 18 -0.26 -23.92 -25.02
C PRO A 18 -0.77 -22.83 -24.06
N ASN A 19 -0.38 -22.96 -22.81
CA ASN A 19 -0.64 -22.02 -21.73
C ASN A 19 -0.11 -20.62 -22.16
N PRO A 20 -0.92 -19.54 -22.14
CA PRO A 20 -0.49 -18.22 -22.62
C PRO A 20 0.50 -17.50 -21.67
N ALA A 21 0.98 -18.15 -20.61
CA ALA A 21 1.93 -17.63 -19.63
C ALA A 21 3.38 -17.47 -20.15
N CYS A 22 3.58 -17.33 -21.46
CA CYS A 22 4.92 -17.32 -22.05
C CYS A 22 4.98 -16.41 -23.28
N LEU A 23 4.89 -15.10 -23.07
CA LEU A 23 5.14 -14.13 -24.13
C LEU A 23 5.84 -12.89 -23.55
N SER A 24 7.02 -12.58 -24.10
CA SER A 24 7.87 -11.45 -23.69
C SER A 24 7.10 -10.13 -23.64
N LEU A 25 7.62 -9.17 -22.86
CA LEU A 25 7.14 -7.80 -22.66
C LEU A 25 6.60 -7.07 -23.92
N HIS A 26 6.99 -7.48 -25.13
CA HIS A 26 6.51 -6.92 -26.39
C HIS A 26 5.13 -7.40 -26.86
N MET A 27 4.59 -8.51 -26.34
CA MET A 27 3.35 -9.13 -26.85
C MET A 27 2.13 -8.91 -25.94
N ILE A 28 2.33 -8.47 -24.69
CA ILE A 28 1.23 -8.12 -23.76
C ILE A 28 0.49 -6.87 -24.24
N SER A 29 1.17 -5.96 -24.95
CA SER A 29 0.58 -4.70 -25.44
C SER A 29 -0.48 -4.86 -26.55
N LEU A 30 -0.71 -6.06 -27.09
CA LEU A 30 -1.61 -6.28 -28.24
C LEU A 30 -2.96 -6.94 -27.91
N LEU A 31 -3.19 -7.36 -26.66
CA LEU A 31 -4.42 -8.07 -26.26
C LEU A 31 -5.46 -7.21 -25.51
N CYS A 32 -5.15 -5.96 -25.13
CA CYS A 32 -6.05 -5.08 -24.37
C CYS A 32 -6.76 -3.98 -25.20
N PHE A 33 -7.13 -4.27 -26.45
CA PHE A 33 -7.99 -3.38 -27.25
C PHE A 33 -9.40 -3.96 -27.39
N GLN A 34 -10.30 -3.60 -26.47
CA GLN A 34 -11.70 -3.17 -26.70
C GLN A 34 -12.54 -3.28 -25.42
N VAL A 35 -12.98 -2.15 -24.87
CA VAL A 35 -14.41 -1.79 -24.62
C VAL A 35 -14.46 -0.45 -23.87
N GLN A 36 -15.05 0.56 -24.52
CA GLN A 36 -15.34 1.88 -23.94
C GLN A 36 -16.66 1.88 -23.15
N SER A 37 -16.65 2.55 -22.00
CA SER A 37 -17.79 2.81 -21.13
C SER A 37 -18.70 3.95 -21.65
N LYS A 38 -20.02 3.78 -21.52
CA LYS A 38 -21.05 4.81 -21.74
C LYS A 38 -21.46 5.43 -20.40
N PRO A 39 -21.66 6.76 -20.30
CA PRO A 39 -22.18 7.38 -19.08
C PRO A 39 -23.71 7.48 -19.09
N GLU A 40 -24.38 6.99 -18.04
CA GLU A 40 -25.79 7.27 -17.77
C GLU A 40 -25.95 8.37 -16.70
N LYS A 41 -26.74 9.39 -17.04
CA LYS A 41 -27.20 10.48 -16.17
C LYS A 41 -28.55 10.13 -15.56
N LYS A 42 -28.73 10.33 -14.24
CA LYS A 42 -30.04 10.63 -13.64
C LYS A 42 -29.94 11.69 -12.53
N PRO A 43 -31.03 12.43 -12.25
CA PRO A 43 -30.98 13.74 -11.62
C PRO A 43 -31.26 13.72 -10.11
N GLY A 44 -30.55 14.58 -9.37
CA GLY A 44 -30.73 14.83 -7.93
C GLY A 44 -31.90 15.76 -7.62
N THR A 45 -32.51 15.53 -6.45
CA THR A 45 -33.53 16.40 -5.82
C THR A 45 -32.97 16.92 -4.47
N PRO A 46 -33.24 18.17 -4.08
CA PRO A 46 -32.56 18.83 -2.96
C PRO A 46 -33.25 18.63 -1.59
N PRO A 47 -32.54 18.85 -0.47
CA PRO A 47 -33.07 18.65 0.89
C PRO A 47 -33.79 19.90 1.45
N PRO A 48 -34.70 19.73 2.43
CA PRO A 48 -35.46 20.83 3.03
C PRO A 48 -34.78 21.48 4.26
N ALA A 49 -35.17 22.73 4.52
CA ALA A 49 -34.66 23.67 5.52
C ALA A 49 -35.30 23.51 6.94
N PRO A 50 -34.70 24.07 8.01
CA PRO A 50 -35.07 23.79 9.40
C PRO A 50 -36.20 24.70 9.95
N PRO A 51 -36.98 24.24 10.94
CA PRO A 51 -38.07 25.03 11.53
C PRO A 51 -37.64 25.92 12.71
N ALA A 52 -38.48 26.93 12.96
CA ALA A 52 -38.28 28.10 13.80
C ALA A 52 -38.38 27.89 15.31
N ALA A 53 -37.75 28.82 16.04
CA ALA A 53 -37.67 28.93 17.49
C ALA A 53 -39.04 29.18 18.17
N THR A 54 -39.24 28.56 19.33
CA THR A 54 -40.36 28.84 20.26
C THR A 54 -39.83 29.30 21.62
N ALA A 55 -40.57 30.24 22.21
CA ALA A 55 -40.19 31.09 23.33
C ALA A 55 -40.09 30.37 24.69
N THR A 56 -39.13 30.79 25.50
CA THR A 56 -38.94 30.39 26.91
C THR A 56 -39.83 31.22 27.87
N PRO A 57 -40.35 30.64 28.97
CA PRO A 57 -41.12 31.36 29.98
C PRO A 57 -40.23 32.02 31.06
N VAL A 58 -40.79 33.08 31.66
CA VAL A 58 -40.20 33.98 32.68
C VAL A 58 -40.02 33.29 34.05
N PRO A 59 -38.92 33.53 34.80
CA PRO A 59 -38.80 33.07 36.19
C PRO A 59 -39.27 34.12 37.22
N THR A 60 -39.88 33.61 38.30
CA THR A 60 -40.33 34.36 39.49
C THR A 60 -39.18 34.67 40.48
N PRO A 61 -39.31 35.68 41.37
CA PRO A 61 -38.21 36.15 42.21
C PRO A 61 -38.03 35.32 43.49
N ARG A 62 -36.77 35.04 43.88
CA ARG A 62 -36.39 34.46 45.19
C ARG A 62 -35.78 35.52 46.11
N SER A 63 -36.03 35.35 47.40
CA SER A 63 -35.64 36.18 48.55
C SER A 63 -34.12 36.24 48.82
N PRO A 64 -33.59 37.26 49.50
CA PRO A 64 -32.14 37.48 49.65
C PRO A 64 -31.51 36.72 50.83
N SER A 65 -30.27 36.26 50.63
CA SER A 65 -29.39 35.62 51.63
C SER A 65 -28.46 36.63 52.35
N PRO A 66 -27.90 36.30 53.54
CA PRO A 66 -27.12 37.24 54.36
C PRO A 66 -25.66 37.42 53.86
N PRO A 67 -24.93 38.46 54.33
CA PRO A 67 -23.64 38.84 53.75
C PRO A 67 -22.48 37.90 54.16
N PRO A 68 -21.46 37.71 53.29
CA PRO A 68 -20.29 36.88 53.60
C PRO A 68 -19.22 37.64 54.43
N ALA A 69 -18.51 36.89 55.27
CA ALA A 69 -17.36 37.34 56.05
C ALA A 69 -16.12 37.65 55.16
N PRO A 70 -15.17 38.49 55.62
CA PRO A 70 -14.09 38.99 54.77
C PRO A 70 -13.05 37.90 54.45
N VAL A 71 -12.79 37.71 53.15
CA VAL A 71 -11.75 36.81 52.63
C VAL A 71 -10.40 37.50 52.71
N ILE A 72 -9.44 36.89 53.41
CA ILE A 72 -8.04 37.28 53.37
C ILE A 72 -7.49 36.91 51.99
N VAL A 73 -7.16 37.92 51.18
CA VAL A 73 -6.60 37.74 49.83
C VAL A 73 -5.11 37.44 49.97
N THR A 74 -4.72 36.18 49.76
CA THR A 74 -3.33 35.83 49.47
C THR A 74 -3.02 36.15 47.99
N PRO A 75 -1.81 36.65 47.67
CA PRO A 75 -1.43 36.93 46.29
C PRO A 75 -1.39 35.65 45.45
N PRO A 76 -1.76 35.69 44.16
CA PRO A 76 -1.69 34.54 43.27
C PRO A 76 -0.24 34.06 43.13
N PRO A 77 0.00 32.75 43.01
CA PRO A 77 1.34 32.24 42.72
C PRO A 77 1.86 32.84 41.41
N PRO A 78 3.18 33.04 41.26
CA PRO A 78 3.75 33.60 40.04
C PRO A 78 3.32 32.76 38.84
N ALA A 79 2.83 33.44 37.79
CA ALA A 79 2.39 32.78 36.57
C ALA A 79 3.54 31.95 35.99
N ILE A 80 3.36 30.62 35.93
CA ILE A 80 4.32 29.71 35.31
C ILE A 80 4.34 30.06 33.82
N ASN A 81 5.47 30.56 33.33
CA ASN A 81 5.66 30.83 31.92
C ASN A 81 5.90 29.50 31.19
N ILE A 82 4.85 28.90 30.65
CA ILE A 82 4.95 27.69 29.82
C ILE A 82 5.29 28.16 28.39
N PRO A 83 6.52 27.92 27.88
CA PRO A 83 6.87 28.31 26.53
C PRO A 83 6.01 27.54 25.52
N ARG A 84 5.84 28.09 24.32
CA ARG A 84 5.16 27.39 23.23
C ARG A 84 5.88 26.06 22.96
N PHE A 85 5.12 24.96 23.01
CA PHE A 85 5.62 23.60 22.79
C PHE A 85 4.99 22.93 21.56
N TYR A 86 3.94 23.51 20.99
CA TYR A 86 3.24 22.98 19.82
C TYR A 86 3.59 23.75 18.54
N TYR A 87 4.22 23.04 17.60
CA TYR A 87 4.71 23.56 16.32
C TYR A 87 4.30 22.64 15.14
N PRO A 88 3.09 22.82 14.58
CA PRO A 88 2.57 21.95 13.52
C PRO A 88 3.46 21.86 12.27
N ARG A 89 4.14 22.96 11.94
CA ARG A 89 4.98 23.11 10.75
C ARG A 89 6.48 23.02 11.05
N GLY A 90 6.83 22.34 12.14
CA GLY A 90 8.21 22.20 12.61
C GLY A 90 8.63 23.33 13.55
N LEU A 91 9.64 23.05 14.37
CA LEU A 91 10.21 24.02 15.29
C LEU A 91 11.04 25.05 14.50
N PRO A 92 10.74 26.36 14.57
CA PRO A 92 11.58 27.37 13.94
C PRO A 92 13.01 27.30 14.49
N ALA A 93 14.01 27.49 13.62
CA ALA A 93 15.40 27.49 14.04
C ALA A 93 15.65 28.51 15.17
N LEU A 94 16.31 28.06 16.24
CA LEU A 94 16.72 28.89 17.37
C LEU A 94 18.00 29.64 16.99
N GLY A 95 17.90 30.89 16.53
CA GLY A 95 19.07 31.70 16.15
C GLY A 95 18.71 32.91 15.28
N PRO A 96 19.70 33.64 14.74
CA PRO A 96 19.46 34.58 13.64
C PRO A 96 18.67 33.85 12.55
N THR A 97 17.70 34.52 11.93
CA THR A 97 16.93 33.98 10.80
C THR A 97 17.87 33.20 9.89
N ALA A 98 17.55 31.92 9.64
CA ALA A 98 18.21 31.16 8.59
C ALA A 98 18.34 32.09 7.39
N ASN A 99 19.53 32.18 6.78
CA ASN A 99 19.83 33.22 5.81
C ASN A 99 19.03 32.98 4.53
N HIS A 100 17.73 33.29 4.57
CA HIS A 100 16.77 33.10 3.51
C HIS A 100 17.25 33.88 2.29
N ASP A 101 17.86 35.05 2.49
CA ASP A 101 18.45 35.84 1.42
C ASP A 101 19.59 35.10 0.72
N ALA A 102 20.48 34.41 1.46
CA ALA A 102 21.51 33.58 0.84
C ALA A 102 20.92 32.36 0.10
N ALA A 103 19.90 31.71 0.65
CA ALA A 103 19.21 30.61 -0.02
C ALA A 103 18.54 31.08 -1.33
N ILE A 104 17.90 32.24 -1.31
CA ILE A 104 17.29 32.85 -2.50
C ILE A 104 18.36 33.28 -3.51
N ALA A 105 19.47 33.88 -3.08
CA ALA A 105 20.55 34.28 -3.98
C ALA A 105 21.21 33.07 -4.67
N ALA A 106 21.34 31.93 -3.98
CA ALA A 106 21.83 30.69 -4.57
C ALA A 106 20.88 30.17 -5.66
N ILE A 107 19.57 30.25 -5.42
CA ILE A 107 18.54 29.88 -6.40
C ILE A 107 18.57 30.83 -7.61
N GLU A 108 18.61 32.15 -7.39
CA GLU A 108 18.74 33.15 -8.47
C GLU A 108 19.95 32.85 -9.35
N THR A 109 21.10 32.58 -8.72
CA THR A 109 22.32 32.20 -9.43
C THR A 109 22.14 30.95 -10.27
N ALA A 110 21.50 29.91 -9.73
CA ALA A 110 21.25 28.66 -10.46
C ALA A 110 20.33 28.87 -11.68
N PHE A 111 19.33 29.77 -11.61
CA PHE A 111 18.45 30.09 -12.74
C PHE A 111 19.17 30.83 -13.88
N THR A 112 20.28 31.52 -13.62
CA THR A 112 21.05 32.21 -14.67
C THR A 112 21.70 31.28 -15.69
N GLU A 113 21.81 29.99 -15.37
CA GLU A 113 22.33 28.97 -16.29
C GLU A 113 21.30 28.53 -17.35
N PHE A 114 20.03 28.85 -17.17
CA PHE A 114 18.95 28.40 -18.04
C PHE A 114 18.54 29.46 -19.07
N GLU A 115 18.03 28.98 -20.20
CA GLU A 115 17.51 29.87 -21.25
C GLU A 115 16.32 30.67 -20.72
N GLU A 116 16.37 31.99 -20.90
CA GLU A 116 15.35 32.94 -20.41
C GLU A 116 15.07 32.85 -18.89
N GLU A 117 15.98 32.32 -18.08
CA GLU A 117 15.79 32.06 -16.64
C GLU A 117 14.54 31.22 -16.35
N LYS A 118 14.27 30.24 -17.22
CA LYS A 118 13.18 29.28 -17.13
C LYS A 118 13.74 27.87 -17.08
N ALA A 119 13.28 27.07 -16.12
CA ALA A 119 13.66 25.68 -15.97
C ALA A 119 12.49 24.77 -16.37
N ASP A 120 12.74 23.79 -17.24
CA ASP A 120 11.82 22.66 -17.43
C ASP A 120 11.97 21.61 -16.30
N ILE A 121 11.15 20.55 -16.32
CA ILE A 121 11.17 19.52 -15.28
C ILE A 121 12.51 18.77 -15.18
N TYR A 122 13.24 18.62 -16.29
CA TYR A 122 14.54 17.92 -16.33
C TYR A 122 15.66 18.80 -15.76
N GLU A 123 15.55 20.12 -15.91
CA GLU A 123 16.48 21.11 -15.37
C GLU A 123 16.30 21.36 -13.86
N MET A 124 15.13 21.05 -13.32
CA MET A 124 14.80 21.28 -11.89
C MET A 124 15.68 20.50 -10.91
N GLY A 125 16.42 19.47 -11.35
CA GLY A 125 17.41 18.80 -10.51
C GLY A 125 18.53 19.74 -10.02
N LYS A 126 18.98 20.69 -10.85
CA LYS A 126 19.95 21.71 -10.42
C LYS A 126 19.35 22.66 -9.38
N ILE A 127 18.06 22.99 -9.53
CA ILE A 127 17.33 23.85 -8.59
C ILE A 127 17.10 23.15 -7.25
N ALA A 128 16.76 21.86 -7.26
CA ALA A 128 16.65 21.05 -6.04
C ALA A 128 17.96 21.06 -5.25
N LYS A 129 19.09 20.88 -5.94
CA LYS A 129 20.43 20.98 -5.35
C LYS A 129 20.74 22.37 -4.78
N ALA A 130 20.40 23.44 -5.51
CA ALA A 130 20.56 24.82 -5.01
C ALA A 130 19.71 25.11 -3.76
N CYS A 131 18.58 24.42 -3.62
CA CYS A 131 17.70 24.47 -2.45
C CYS A 131 18.18 23.59 -1.28
N GLY A 132 19.21 22.76 -1.48
CA GLY A 132 19.65 21.76 -0.50
C GLY A 132 18.67 20.61 -0.32
N CYS A 133 17.91 20.27 -1.36
CA CYS A 133 16.95 19.15 -1.35
C CYS A 133 17.46 17.99 -2.22
N PRO A 134 17.04 16.74 -1.93
CA PRO A 134 17.33 15.59 -2.77
C PRO A 134 16.80 15.75 -4.20
N LEU A 135 17.43 15.10 -5.18
CA LEU A 135 17.14 15.21 -6.61
C LEU A 135 15.65 15.04 -6.93
N TYR A 136 15.00 14.01 -6.39
CA TYR A 136 13.61 13.68 -6.70
C TYR A 136 12.58 14.64 -6.08
N TRP A 137 13.02 15.68 -5.36
CA TRP A 137 12.15 16.81 -5.06
C TRP A 137 11.91 17.72 -6.28
N LYS A 138 12.64 17.52 -7.39
CA LYS A 138 12.50 18.28 -8.63
C LYS A 138 11.07 18.33 -9.16
N ALA A 139 10.34 17.21 -9.15
CA ALA A 139 8.94 17.19 -9.55
C ALA A 139 8.04 17.96 -8.57
N PRO A 140 7.99 17.65 -7.26
CA PRO A 140 7.24 18.46 -6.28
C PRO A 140 7.51 19.97 -6.39
N MET A 141 8.76 20.36 -6.59
CA MET A 141 9.17 21.75 -6.81
C MET A 141 8.62 22.34 -8.11
N PHE A 142 8.70 21.60 -9.21
CA PHE A 142 8.18 21.99 -10.52
C PHE A 142 6.67 22.23 -10.47
N TYR A 143 5.91 21.25 -9.98
CA TYR A 143 4.46 21.31 -9.87
C TYR A 143 4.02 22.38 -8.86
N GLY A 144 4.67 22.45 -7.70
CA GLY A 144 4.37 23.43 -6.65
C GLY A 144 4.60 24.89 -7.10
N ALA A 145 5.54 25.12 -8.01
CA ALA A 145 5.77 26.43 -8.63
C ALA A 145 4.89 26.71 -9.87
N GLY A 146 4.01 25.78 -10.22
CA GLY A 146 3.01 25.92 -11.29
C GLY A 146 3.52 25.54 -12.68
N GLY A 147 4.60 24.77 -12.78
CA GLY A 147 5.25 24.37 -14.03
C GLY A 147 4.37 23.56 -14.98
N GLU A 148 3.45 22.74 -14.45
CA GLU A 148 2.49 21.95 -15.24
C GLU A 148 1.68 22.82 -16.22
N ARG A 149 1.31 24.04 -15.80
CA ARG A 149 0.45 24.92 -16.60
C ARG A 149 1.19 25.60 -17.75
N THR A 150 2.50 25.75 -17.62
CA THR A 150 3.35 26.54 -18.52
C THR A 150 4.36 25.70 -19.28
N GLY A 151 4.62 24.46 -18.86
CA GLY A 151 5.70 23.61 -19.35
C GLY A 151 7.08 23.93 -18.77
N PHE A 152 7.20 25.04 -18.05
CA PHE A 152 8.45 25.52 -17.44
C PHE A 152 8.14 26.33 -16.17
N VAL A 153 9.13 26.53 -15.32
CA VAL A 153 9.07 27.39 -14.14
C VAL A 153 10.05 28.56 -14.31
N SER A 154 9.55 29.79 -14.17
CA SER A 154 10.42 30.98 -14.15
C SER A 154 11.08 31.19 -12.79
N VAL A 155 12.23 31.85 -12.76
CA VAL A 155 12.90 32.27 -11.51
C VAL A 155 11.96 33.01 -10.56
N HIS A 156 11.12 33.92 -11.07
CA HIS A 156 10.19 34.70 -10.25
C HIS A 156 9.09 33.83 -9.60
N SER A 157 8.49 32.92 -10.37
CA SER A 157 7.46 32.01 -9.84
C SER A 157 8.04 31.04 -8.81
N PHE A 158 9.25 30.54 -9.06
CA PHE A 158 9.92 29.64 -8.13
C PHE A 158 10.28 30.36 -6.82
N ILE A 159 10.93 31.52 -6.89
CA ILE A 159 11.32 32.30 -5.70
C ILE A 159 10.11 32.69 -4.85
N ALA A 160 9.00 33.09 -5.48
CA ALA A 160 7.77 33.41 -4.75
C ALA A 160 7.26 32.20 -3.95
N THR A 161 7.28 31.01 -4.57
CA THR A 161 6.89 29.75 -3.95
C THR A 161 7.87 29.35 -2.83
N TRP A 162 9.17 29.37 -3.11
CA TRP A 162 10.20 28.96 -2.16
C TRP A 162 10.29 29.90 -0.94
N ARG A 163 10.17 31.22 -1.14
CA ARG A 163 10.07 32.18 -0.02
C ARG A 163 8.89 31.83 0.89
N LYS A 164 7.72 31.51 0.33
CA LYS A 164 6.55 31.12 1.14
C LYS A 164 6.84 29.87 1.96
N LEU A 165 7.54 28.89 1.40
CA LEU A 165 7.93 27.67 2.11
C LEU A 165 8.93 27.96 3.22
N LEU A 166 10.01 28.70 2.96
CA LEU A 166 11.01 29.07 3.97
C LEU A 166 10.41 29.78 5.19
N HIS A 167 9.38 30.63 4.96
CA HIS A 167 8.71 31.34 6.06
C HIS A 167 7.69 30.49 6.82
N SER A 168 7.06 29.52 6.18
CA SER A 168 5.93 28.78 6.76
C SER A 168 6.27 27.36 7.20
N CYS A 169 7.33 26.75 6.68
CA CYS A 169 7.67 25.35 6.85
C CYS A 169 9.10 25.23 7.39
N HIS A 170 9.25 24.61 8.55
CA HIS A 170 10.49 24.58 9.32
C HIS A 170 11.14 23.19 9.35
N ASP A 171 10.59 22.22 8.63
CA ASP A 171 11.15 20.89 8.41
C ASP A 171 10.76 20.32 7.04
N ASP A 172 11.39 19.22 6.64
CA ASP A 172 11.20 18.66 5.31
C ASP A 172 9.80 18.11 5.09
N ALA A 173 9.21 17.47 6.10
CA ALA A 173 7.83 16.99 6.02
C ALA A 173 6.82 18.12 5.76
N SER A 174 6.96 19.27 6.42
CA SER A 174 6.06 20.42 6.18
C SER A 174 6.29 21.06 4.81
N ARG A 175 7.54 21.12 4.32
CA ARG A 175 7.86 21.61 2.97
C ARG A 175 7.29 20.68 1.90
N PHE A 176 7.54 19.38 2.03
CA PHE A 176 7.11 18.36 1.09
C PHE A 176 5.59 18.34 0.96
N ILE A 177 4.85 18.27 2.07
CA ILE A 177 3.39 18.35 2.02
C ILE A 177 2.92 19.68 1.41
N SER A 178 3.57 20.80 1.72
CA SER A 178 3.17 22.09 1.16
C SER A 178 3.45 22.24 -0.34
N LEU A 179 4.32 21.40 -0.91
CA LEU A 179 4.63 21.36 -2.35
C LEU A 179 3.62 20.49 -3.12
N LEU A 180 3.25 19.31 -2.59
CA LEU A 180 2.35 18.38 -3.29
C LEU A 180 0.86 18.62 -2.97
N ALA A 181 0.52 19.15 -1.80
CA ALA A 181 -0.88 19.26 -1.39
C ALA A 181 -1.68 20.24 -2.27
N LYS A 182 -2.91 19.84 -2.60
CA LYS A 182 -3.90 20.71 -3.25
C LYS A 182 -4.09 22.02 -2.45
N PRO A 183 -4.42 23.15 -3.11
CA PRO A 183 -4.61 24.43 -2.44
C PRO A 183 -5.63 24.36 -1.29
N GLY A 184 -5.19 24.75 -0.09
CA GLY A 184 -6.03 24.73 1.12
C GLY A 184 -5.96 23.44 1.94
N CYS A 185 -5.36 22.38 1.41
CA CYS A 185 -5.12 21.13 2.14
C CYS A 185 -3.79 21.20 2.93
N ASN A 186 -3.73 20.44 4.03
CA ASN A 186 -2.54 20.27 4.87
C ASN A 186 -2.17 18.77 5.03
N TYR A 187 -2.60 17.97 4.07
CA TYR A 187 -2.43 16.53 3.96
C TYR A 187 -2.29 16.16 2.48
N LEU A 188 -1.82 14.95 2.20
CA LEU A 188 -1.72 14.38 0.86
C LEU A 188 -2.72 13.24 0.69
N GLU A 189 -3.46 13.27 -0.42
CA GLU A 189 -4.28 12.16 -0.93
C GLU A 189 -3.45 11.31 -1.91
N GLN A 190 -3.98 10.15 -2.31
CA GLN A 190 -3.25 9.23 -3.19
C GLN A 190 -2.83 9.88 -4.52
N GLU A 191 -3.72 10.67 -5.11
CA GLU A 191 -3.49 11.30 -6.42
C GLU A 191 -2.40 12.37 -6.36
N ASP A 192 -2.13 12.94 -5.18
CA ASP A 192 -1.11 13.96 -5.00
C ASP A 192 0.31 13.40 -5.22
N PHE A 193 0.50 12.08 -5.11
CA PHE A 193 1.79 11.41 -5.34
C PHE A 193 2.04 11.07 -6.82
N ILE A 194 1.02 11.09 -7.68
CA ILE A 194 1.16 10.69 -9.09
C ILE A 194 2.25 11.50 -9.81
N PRO A 195 2.30 12.85 -9.71
CA PRO A 195 3.30 13.63 -10.44
C PRO A 195 4.74 13.34 -10.00
N LEU A 196 4.94 13.02 -8.71
CA LEU A 196 6.24 12.61 -8.18
C LEU A 196 6.66 11.25 -8.76
N LEU A 197 5.77 10.26 -8.71
CA LEU A 197 6.09 8.90 -9.14
C LEU A 197 6.24 8.81 -10.66
N GLN A 198 5.48 9.60 -11.41
CA GLN A 198 5.66 9.76 -12.86
C GLN A 198 7.09 10.20 -13.18
N ASP A 199 7.57 11.24 -12.51
CA ASP A 199 8.94 11.75 -12.70
C ASP A 199 10.01 10.73 -12.29
N ILE A 200 9.77 9.93 -11.24
CA ILE A 200 10.67 8.84 -10.85
C ILE A 200 10.75 7.78 -11.95
N VAL A 201 9.62 7.28 -12.46
CA VAL A 201 9.59 6.31 -13.57
C VAL A 201 10.26 6.90 -14.82
N ASP A 202 10.06 8.19 -15.07
CA ASP A 202 10.60 8.88 -16.24
C ASP A 202 12.10 9.18 -16.14
N THR A 203 12.73 9.12 -14.96
CA THR A 203 14.12 9.58 -14.80
C THR A 203 15.05 8.66 -14.03
N HIS A 204 14.54 7.71 -13.23
CA HIS A 204 15.38 6.76 -12.52
C HIS A 204 15.98 5.71 -13.47
N PRO A 205 17.30 5.44 -13.42
CA PRO A 205 17.96 4.50 -14.32
C PRO A 205 17.38 3.08 -14.21
N GLY A 206 17.12 2.61 -12.98
CA GLY A 206 16.49 1.30 -12.72
C GLY A 206 15.03 1.14 -13.19
N LEU A 207 14.39 2.17 -13.76
CA LEU A 207 12.99 2.10 -14.23
C LEU A 207 12.83 2.48 -15.71
N THR A 208 13.92 2.72 -16.45
CA THR A 208 13.82 3.23 -17.82
C THR A 208 13.06 2.32 -18.77
N PHE A 209 13.06 1.02 -18.51
CA PHE A 209 12.35 0.02 -19.31
C PHE A 209 10.82 0.11 -19.18
N LEU A 210 10.29 0.69 -18.09
CA LEU A 210 8.84 0.83 -17.89
C LEU A 210 8.20 1.91 -18.76
N LYS A 211 8.99 2.83 -19.31
CA LYS A 211 8.47 3.92 -20.15
C LYS A 211 7.77 3.40 -21.40
N ASP A 212 8.25 2.29 -21.93
CA ASP A 212 7.74 1.67 -23.15
C ASP A 212 6.55 0.71 -22.88
N ALA A 213 6.12 0.57 -21.61
CA ALA A 213 5.07 -0.35 -21.19
C ALA A 213 3.96 0.35 -20.37
N PRO A 214 3.00 1.06 -21.03
CA PRO A 214 2.02 1.92 -20.36
C PRO A 214 1.13 1.23 -19.31
N GLU A 215 0.78 -0.04 -19.53
CA GLU A 215 -0.03 -0.81 -18.58
C GLU A 215 0.74 -1.05 -17.28
N PHE A 216 1.96 -1.59 -17.37
CA PHE A 216 2.86 -1.80 -16.23
C PHE A 216 3.23 -0.49 -15.55
N HIS A 217 3.42 0.59 -16.31
CA HIS A 217 3.71 1.92 -15.80
C HIS A 217 2.63 2.37 -14.80
N SER A 218 1.36 2.36 -15.21
CA SER A 218 0.25 2.79 -14.35
C SER A 218 0.08 1.91 -13.11
N ARG A 219 0.34 0.61 -13.25
CA ARG A 219 0.25 -0.38 -12.17
C ARG A 219 1.38 -0.22 -11.16
N TYR A 220 2.60 0.01 -11.62
CA TYR A 220 3.75 0.30 -10.75
C TYR A 220 3.48 1.54 -9.89
N ILE A 221 3.05 2.66 -10.51
CA ILE A 221 2.69 3.88 -9.77
C ILE A 221 1.61 3.58 -8.72
N THR A 222 0.55 2.87 -9.11
CA THR A 222 -0.55 2.51 -8.19
C THR A 222 -0.02 1.71 -6.99
N THR A 223 0.85 0.72 -7.23
CA THR A 223 1.42 -0.13 -6.20
C THR A 223 2.33 0.65 -5.26
N VAL A 224 3.21 1.51 -5.78
CA VAL A 224 4.06 2.36 -4.94
C VAL A 224 3.21 3.29 -4.07
N ILE A 225 2.14 3.89 -4.61
CA ILE A 225 1.18 4.70 -3.81
C ILE A 225 0.56 3.85 -2.70
N GLN A 226 0.08 2.64 -3.01
CA GLN A 226 -0.51 1.77 -1.98
C GLN A 226 0.51 1.42 -0.89
N ARG A 227 1.75 1.08 -1.25
CA ARG A 227 2.84 0.82 -0.29
C ARG A 227 3.16 2.04 0.57
N ILE A 228 3.17 3.24 -0.01
CA ILE A 228 3.33 4.50 0.74
C ILE A 228 2.20 4.66 1.76
N PHE A 229 0.94 4.50 1.36
CA PHE A 229 -0.19 4.66 2.28
C PHE A 229 -0.24 3.56 3.33
N TYR A 230 0.16 2.33 2.97
CA TYR A 230 0.23 1.18 3.88
C TYR A 230 1.17 1.44 5.05
N VAL A 231 2.35 2.02 4.80
CA VAL A 231 3.35 2.29 5.82
C VAL A 231 3.17 3.66 6.49
N VAL A 232 2.82 4.70 5.72
CA VAL A 232 2.81 6.09 6.23
C VAL A 232 1.45 6.47 6.83
N ASN A 233 0.31 6.14 6.19
CA ASN A 233 -1.01 6.57 6.64
C ASN A 233 -1.58 5.66 7.75
N ARG A 234 -0.89 5.61 8.89
CA ARG A 234 -1.26 4.76 10.04
C ARG A 234 -2.63 5.10 10.65
N SER A 235 -3.21 6.25 10.31
CA SER A 235 -4.56 6.64 10.73
C SER A 235 -5.70 6.03 9.90
N TRP A 236 -5.41 5.37 8.76
CA TRP A 236 -6.42 4.83 7.82
C TRP A 236 -7.38 5.88 7.26
N THR A 237 -7.01 7.15 7.32
CA THR A 237 -7.86 8.27 6.90
C THR A 237 -7.88 8.49 5.39
N GLY A 238 -6.96 7.85 4.66
CA GLY A 238 -6.69 8.15 3.25
C GLY A 238 -6.00 9.50 3.05
N ARG A 239 -5.46 10.11 4.12
CA ARG A 239 -4.86 11.45 4.12
C ARG A 239 -3.56 11.46 4.91
N ILE A 240 -2.42 11.46 4.23
CA ILE A 240 -1.10 11.53 4.88
C ILE A 240 -0.88 12.94 5.44
N THR A 241 -0.74 13.03 6.75
CA THR A 241 -0.46 14.28 7.46
C THR A 241 1.02 14.55 7.64
N MET A 242 1.39 15.80 7.97
CA MET A 242 2.80 16.14 8.28
C MET A 242 3.37 15.30 9.42
N MET A 243 2.53 14.92 10.39
CA MET A 243 2.96 14.12 11.54
C MET A 243 3.21 12.67 11.19
N GLU A 244 2.39 12.09 10.31
CA GLU A 244 2.60 10.73 9.79
C GLU A 244 3.87 10.69 8.94
N LEU A 245 4.04 11.66 8.05
CA LEU A 245 5.23 11.76 7.21
C LEU A 245 6.52 11.96 8.03
N ARG A 246 6.47 12.72 9.14
CA ARG A 246 7.61 12.85 10.07
C ARG A 246 7.98 11.55 10.79
N ARG A 247 7.02 10.65 10.96
CA ARG A 247 7.18 9.40 11.72
C ARG A 247 7.52 8.22 10.83
N SER A 248 7.40 8.36 9.51
CA SER A 248 7.83 7.35 8.55
C SER A 248 9.28 7.59 8.10
N ASN A 249 9.80 6.65 7.33
CA ASN A 249 11.09 6.74 6.65
C ASN A 249 10.97 7.23 5.20
N PHE A 250 9.77 7.62 4.73
CA PHE A 250 9.53 7.89 3.31
C PHE A 250 10.46 8.96 2.71
N LEU A 251 10.70 10.07 3.42
CA LEU A 251 11.57 11.15 2.90
C LEU A 251 13.04 10.73 2.86
N GLN A 252 13.46 9.88 3.80
CA GLN A 252 14.79 9.28 3.81
C GLN A 252 14.94 8.33 2.63
N THR A 253 13.96 7.44 2.41
CA THR A 253 13.97 6.51 1.26
C THR A 253 13.91 7.24 -0.08
N LEU A 254 13.12 8.32 -0.19
CA LEU A 254 13.08 9.15 -1.39
C LEU A 254 14.43 9.80 -1.72
N ALA A 255 15.22 10.14 -0.69
CA ALA A 255 16.56 10.69 -0.90
C ALA A 255 17.54 9.62 -1.44
N LEU A 256 17.41 8.37 -1.01
CA LEU A 256 18.28 7.27 -1.46
C LEU A 256 18.18 6.96 -2.96
N LEU A 257 17.05 7.30 -3.61
CA LEU A 257 16.86 7.09 -5.05
C LEU A 257 17.91 7.80 -5.93
N GLU A 258 18.55 8.87 -5.44
CA GLU A 258 19.62 9.54 -6.21
C GLU A 258 20.99 8.88 -6.05
N GLU A 259 21.13 7.98 -5.08
CA GLU A 259 22.39 7.31 -4.72
C GLU A 259 22.43 5.86 -5.22
N GLU A 260 21.28 5.23 -5.44
CA GLU A 260 21.16 3.81 -5.77
C GLU A 260 20.53 3.61 -7.16
N ASP A 261 21.32 3.09 -8.10
CA ASP A 261 20.87 2.89 -9.49
C ASP A 261 19.96 1.66 -9.63
N ASP A 262 20.18 0.63 -8.78
CA ASP A 262 19.34 -0.56 -8.74
C ASP A 262 18.13 -0.33 -7.83
N ILE A 263 16.98 -0.06 -8.47
CA ILE A 263 15.73 0.25 -7.77
C ILE A 263 15.28 -0.88 -6.82
N ASN A 264 15.72 -2.11 -7.03
CA ASN A 264 15.35 -3.26 -6.22
C ASN A 264 16.08 -3.30 -4.87
N GLN A 265 17.24 -2.63 -4.75
CA GLN A 265 17.90 -2.44 -3.44
C GLN A 265 17.09 -1.53 -2.51
N ILE A 266 16.20 -0.70 -3.07
CA ILE A 266 15.28 0.14 -2.31
C ILE A 266 13.97 -0.65 -2.10
N THR A 267 14.04 -1.62 -1.18
CA THR A 267 12.92 -2.52 -0.86
C THR A 267 11.70 -1.74 -0.39
N ASP A 268 11.90 -0.72 0.44
CA ASP A 268 10.85 0.18 0.92
C ASP A 268 10.25 1.00 -0.24
N TYR A 269 8.93 0.88 -0.42
CA TYR A 269 8.10 1.59 -1.40
C TYR A 269 8.39 1.29 -2.88
N PHE A 270 9.64 1.39 -3.33
CA PHE A 270 9.98 1.60 -4.75
C PHE A 270 10.45 0.34 -5.51
N SER A 271 10.86 -0.74 -4.83
CA SER A 271 11.31 -1.98 -5.49
C SER A 271 10.36 -2.45 -6.60
N TYR A 272 10.94 -2.67 -7.78
CA TYR A 272 10.24 -3.17 -8.95
C TYR A 272 9.92 -4.66 -8.80
N GLU A 273 10.82 -5.44 -8.21
CA GLU A 273 10.61 -6.86 -7.89
C GLU A 273 9.35 -7.06 -7.04
N HIS A 274 9.20 -6.26 -5.98
CA HIS A 274 8.01 -6.32 -5.13
C HIS A 274 6.73 -6.01 -5.91
N PHE A 275 6.78 -4.99 -6.77
CA PHE A 275 5.66 -4.67 -7.65
C PHE A 275 5.32 -5.83 -8.59
N TYR A 276 6.33 -6.45 -9.20
CA TYR A 276 6.16 -7.50 -10.18
C TYR A 276 5.47 -8.72 -9.56
N VAL A 277 5.90 -9.16 -8.37
CA VAL A 277 5.25 -10.23 -7.62
C VAL A 277 3.78 -9.90 -7.34
N ILE A 278 3.49 -8.70 -6.82
CA ILE A 278 2.10 -8.28 -6.53
C ILE A 278 1.25 -8.32 -7.80
N TYR A 279 1.80 -7.84 -8.92
CA TYR A 279 1.10 -7.80 -10.18
C TYR A 279 0.84 -9.20 -10.75
N CYS A 280 1.83 -10.10 -10.73
CA CYS A 280 1.67 -11.47 -11.21
C CYS A 280 0.63 -12.24 -10.40
N LYS A 281 0.67 -12.15 -9.06
CA LYS A 281 -0.34 -12.78 -8.19
C LYS A 281 -1.74 -12.24 -8.44
N PHE A 282 -1.89 -10.95 -8.70
CA PHE A 282 -3.18 -10.40 -9.10
C PHE A 282 -3.65 -10.97 -10.44
N TRP A 283 -2.77 -10.97 -11.43
CA TRP A 283 -3.06 -11.41 -12.80
C TRP A 283 -3.45 -12.89 -12.86
N GLU A 284 -2.83 -13.74 -12.04
CA GLU A 284 -3.17 -15.17 -11.93
C GLU A 284 -4.62 -15.39 -11.45
N LEU A 285 -5.13 -14.49 -10.59
CA LEU A 285 -6.49 -14.58 -10.05
C LEU A 285 -7.53 -13.93 -10.98
N ASP A 286 -7.22 -12.79 -11.58
CA ASP A 286 -8.07 -12.01 -12.50
C ASP A 286 -8.15 -12.66 -13.90
N THR A 287 -8.78 -13.83 -13.97
CA THR A 287 -8.83 -14.65 -15.19
C THR A 287 -9.71 -14.09 -16.31
N ASP A 288 -10.68 -13.22 -15.99
CA ASP A 288 -11.52 -12.54 -16.98
C ASP A 288 -11.03 -11.11 -17.31
N HIS A 289 -9.93 -10.68 -16.67
CA HIS A 289 -9.23 -9.44 -16.93
C HIS A 289 -10.12 -8.21 -16.76
N ASP A 290 -11.06 -8.26 -15.81
CA ASP A 290 -11.96 -7.14 -15.50
C ASP A 290 -11.35 -6.14 -14.52
N LEU A 291 -10.13 -6.42 -14.02
CA LEU A 291 -9.35 -5.65 -13.06
C LEU A 291 -9.92 -5.63 -11.64
N TYR A 292 -10.79 -6.59 -11.34
CA TYR A 292 -11.31 -6.86 -10.02
C TYR A 292 -11.14 -8.35 -9.66
N ILE A 293 -11.07 -8.59 -8.36
CA ILE A 293 -11.06 -9.91 -7.77
C ILE A 293 -12.36 -10.08 -7.00
N ASP A 294 -13.10 -11.16 -7.29
CA ASP A 294 -14.28 -11.55 -6.53
C ASP A 294 -13.92 -12.57 -5.42
N PRO A 295 -14.85 -12.90 -4.51
CA PRO A 295 -14.56 -13.86 -3.43
C PRO A 295 -14.11 -15.25 -3.92
N LYS A 296 -14.57 -15.70 -5.09
CA LYS A 296 -14.19 -17.00 -5.66
C LYS A 296 -12.80 -16.94 -6.29
N ASP A 297 -12.45 -15.81 -6.89
CA ASP A 297 -11.10 -15.57 -7.39
C ASP A 297 -10.12 -15.61 -6.21
N LEU A 298 -10.40 -14.82 -5.17
CA LEU A 298 -9.54 -14.76 -4.00
C LEU A 298 -9.43 -16.10 -3.26
N ALA A 299 -10.50 -16.90 -3.24
CA ALA A 299 -10.47 -18.22 -2.64
C ALA A 299 -9.42 -19.15 -3.28
N ARG A 300 -9.06 -18.96 -4.55
CA ARG A 300 -8.03 -19.76 -5.24
C ARG A 300 -6.61 -19.40 -4.83
N TYR A 301 -6.40 -18.26 -4.17
CA TYR A 301 -5.08 -17.83 -3.70
C TYR A 301 -4.49 -18.84 -2.69
N ASN A 302 -3.21 -19.19 -2.87
CA ASN A 302 -2.47 -20.20 -2.10
C ASN A 302 -3.30 -21.48 -1.84
N ASP A 303 -3.82 -22.10 -2.90
CA ASP A 303 -4.54 -23.39 -2.82
C ASP A 303 -5.67 -23.43 -1.78
N HIS A 304 -6.44 -22.34 -1.66
CA HIS A 304 -7.49 -22.19 -0.65
C HIS A 304 -6.97 -22.17 0.79
N ALA A 305 -5.80 -21.55 1.06
CA ALA A 305 -5.21 -21.42 2.39
C ALA A 305 -6.08 -20.63 3.38
N SER A 306 -6.75 -19.56 2.91
CA SER A 306 -7.65 -18.75 3.73
C SER A 306 -9.06 -19.36 3.86
N SER A 307 -9.67 -19.22 5.03
CA SER A 307 -11.06 -19.65 5.27
C SER A 307 -12.08 -18.84 4.45
N ASN A 308 -13.22 -19.42 4.10
CA ASN A 308 -14.27 -18.68 3.39
C ASN A 308 -14.86 -17.58 4.27
N ARG A 309 -15.00 -17.83 5.58
CA ARG A 309 -15.47 -16.82 6.55
C ARG A 309 -14.58 -15.58 6.54
N ILE A 310 -13.25 -15.72 6.50
CA ILE A 310 -12.37 -14.53 6.43
C ILE A 310 -12.44 -13.86 5.06
N ILE A 311 -12.54 -14.63 3.97
CA ILE A 311 -12.71 -14.08 2.63
C ILE A 311 -13.97 -13.22 2.57
N GLU A 312 -15.11 -13.70 3.07
CA GLU A 312 -16.35 -12.92 3.13
C GLU A 312 -16.18 -11.62 3.92
N ARG A 313 -15.39 -11.62 5.00
CA ARG A 313 -15.07 -10.41 5.77
C ARG A 313 -14.26 -9.40 4.97
N LEU A 314 -13.35 -9.84 4.11
CA LEU A 314 -12.60 -8.94 3.23
C LEU A 314 -13.53 -8.11 2.34
N PHE A 315 -14.61 -8.70 1.85
CA PHE A 315 -15.61 -8.07 0.96
C PHE A 315 -16.78 -7.39 1.68
N SER A 316 -16.76 -7.36 3.02
CA SER A 316 -17.91 -6.93 3.83
C SER A 316 -18.05 -5.42 4.06
N GLY A 317 -17.06 -4.62 3.65
CA GLY A 317 -16.93 -3.22 4.09
C GLY A 317 -15.84 -3.00 5.14
N ALA A 318 -15.28 -4.07 5.74
CA ALA A 318 -14.28 -3.97 6.80
C ALA A 318 -12.97 -3.33 6.32
N VAL A 319 -12.53 -3.73 5.11
CA VAL A 319 -11.29 -3.28 4.48
C VAL A 319 -11.44 -2.94 2.99
N THR A 320 -12.46 -3.48 2.31
CA THR A 320 -12.85 -3.10 0.94
C THR A 320 -14.18 -2.34 0.93
N ARG A 321 -14.45 -1.54 -0.10
CA ARG A 321 -15.65 -0.66 -0.11
C ARG A 321 -16.81 -1.13 -1.00
N GLU A 322 -16.56 -1.94 -2.02
CA GLU A 322 -17.54 -2.15 -3.12
C GLU A 322 -17.90 -3.61 -3.42
N GLY A 323 -17.64 -4.54 -2.50
CA GLY A 323 -18.02 -5.96 -2.66
C GLY A 323 -17.26 -6.71 -3.78
N ARG A 324 -16.36 -6.01 -4.47
CA ARG A 324 -15.28 -6.52 -5.32
C ARG A 324 -13.99 -5.84 -4.89
N MET A 325 -12.86 -6.51 -5.09
CA MET A 325 -11.55 -6.04 -4.68
C MET A 325 -10.82 -5.52 -5.92
N SER A 326 -10.59 -4.20 -5.96
CA SER A 326 -9.75 -3.60 -6.98
C SER A 326 -8.29 -4.02 -6.82
N TYR A 327 -7.46 -3.83 -7.85
CA TYR A 327 -6.00 -4.03 -7.74
C TYR A 327 -5.37 -3.26 -6.57
N ALA A 328 -5.82 -2.03 -6.31
CA ALA A 328 -5.32 -1.24 -5.19
C ALA A 328 -5.64 -1.93 -3.85
N GLU A 329 -6.87 -2.44 -3.67
CA GLU A 329 -7.24 -3.19 -2.46
C GLU A 329 -6.52 -4.55 -2.39
N PHE A 330 -6.25 -5.20 -3.53
CA PHE A 330 -5.46 -6.43 -3.57
C PHE A 330 -4.01 -6.24 -3.10
N VAL A 331 -3.38 -5.11 -3.44
CA VAL A 331 -2.04 -4.77 -2.92
C VAL A 331 -2.04 -4.77 -1.38
N TRP A 332 -3.08 -4.19 -0.76
CA TRP A 332 -3.21 -4.18 0.70
C TRP A 332 -3.48 -5.58 1.28
N PHE A 333 -4.31 -6.37 0.61
CA PHE A 333 -4.56 -7.76 0.97
C PHE A 333 -3.25 -8.57 0.97
N LEU A 334 -2.52 -8.56 -0.14
CA LEU A 334 -1.35 -9.41 -0.33
C LEU A 334 -0.24 -9.08 0.67
N ILE A 335 0.08 -7.79 0.84
CA ILE A 335 1.09 -7.36 1.83
C ILE A 335 0.66 -7.76 3.24
N SER A 336 -0.64 -7.67 3.57
CA SER A 336 -1.13 -8.04 4.89
C SER A 336 -1.17 -9.56 5.11
N GLU A 337 -1.44 -10.35 4.08
CA GLU A 337 -1.50 -11.81 4.16
C GLU A 337 -0.11 -12.43 4.39
N GLU A 338 0.91 -11.86 3.74
CA GLU A 338 2.27 -12.37 3.80
C GLU A 338 3.09 -11.85 4.99
N ASP A 339 2.85 -10.62 5.45
CA ASP A 339 3.47 -10.10 6.69
C ASP A 339 2.41 -9.74 7.75
N LYS A 340 1.95 -10.77 8.48
CA LYS A 340 1.03 -10.59 9.63
C LYS A 340 1.71 -10.06 10.90
N LYS A 341 3.02 -9.79 10.88
CA LYS A 341 3.75 -9.13 11.97
C LYS A 341 3.69 -7.60 11.84
N ASN A 342 3.50 -7.09 10.63
CA ASN A 342 3.38 -5.66 10.37
C ASN A 342 2.22 -5.01 11.16
N PRO A 343 2.43 -3.86 11.82
CA PRO A 343 1.36 -3.17 12.56
C PRO A 343 0.13 -2.80 11.72
N THR A 344 0.29 -2.55 10.42
CA THR A 344 -0.82 -2.31 9.47
C THR A 344 -1.57 -3.60 9.20
N SER A 345 -0.87 -4.71 8.98
CA SER A 345 -1.49 -6.03 8.79
C SER A 345 -2.29 -6.46 10.03
N ILE A 346 -1.76 -6.23 11.24
CA ILE A 346 -2.49 -6.52 12.47
C ILE A 346 -3.82 -5.74 12.53
N GLU A 347 -3.82 -4.46 12.12
CA GLU A 347 -5.05 -3.68 12.03
C GLU A 347 -5.99 -4.19 10.94
N TYR A 348 -5.44 -4.60 9.80
CA TYR A 348 -6.19 -5.15 8.67
C TYR A 348 -6.99 -6.38 9.09
N TRP A 349 -6.32 -7.39 9.66
CA TRP A 349 -6.96 -8.63 10.09
C TRP A 349 -7.84 -8.45 11.31
N TYR A 350 -7.47 -7.56 12.24
CA TYR A 350 -8.34 -7.21 13.36
C TYR A 350 -9.70 -6.67 12.90
N ARG A 351 -9.72 -5.74 11.94
CA ARG A 351 -10.97 -5.20 11.36
C ARG A 351 -11.82 -6.29 10.69
N CYS A 352 -11.18 -7.30 10.10
CA CYS A 352 -11.89 -8.43 9.51
C CYS A 352 -12.49 -9.35 10.57
N MET A 353 -11.76 -9.61 11.66
CA MET A 353 -12.21 -10.48 12.75
C MET A 353 -13.21 -9.84 13.71
N ASP A 354 -13.15 -8.52 13.89
CA ASP A 354 -14.11 -7.72 14.66
C ASP A 354 -15.38 -7.54 13.82
N VAL A 355 -16.30 -8.49 13.95
CA VAL A 355 -17.48 -8.61 13.09
C VAL A 355 -18.51 -7.53 13.41
N ASP A 356 -18.67 -7.21 14.70
CA ASP A 356 -19.62 -6.19 15.15
C ASP A 356 -19.02 -4.78 15.25
N GLY A 357 -17.68 -4.66 15.21
CA GLY A 357 -16.97 -3.38 15.20
C GLY A 357 -16.93 -2.70 16.57
N ASP A 358 -17.13 -3.44 17.66
CA ASP A 358 -17.12 -2.90 19.03
C ASP A 358 -15.70 -2.65 19.58
N GLY A 359 -14.67 -3.12 18.85
CA GLY A 359 -13.28 -2.99 19.22
C GLY A 359 -12.77 -4.06 20.17
N ILE A 360 -13.46 -5.19 20.30
CA ILE A 360 -13.09 -6.35 21.12
C ILE A 360 -13.37 -7.65 20.36
N LEU A 361 -12.37 -8.52 20.20
CA LEU A 361 -12.61 -9.89 19.74
C LEU A 361 -13.20 -10.72 20.88
N SER A 362 -14.50 -10.97 20.77
CA SER A 362 -15.29 -11.78 21.70
C SER A 362 -15.09 -13.27 21.46
N MET A 363 -15.40 -14.10 22.47
CA MET A 363 -15.34 -15.57 22.31
C MET A 363 -16.26 -16.07 21.18
N PHE A 364 -17.38 -15.38 20.93
CA PHE A 364 -18.30 -15.73 19.86
C PHE A 364 -17.66 -15.55 18.47
N GLU A 365 -16.95 -14.44 18.25
CA GLU A 365 -16.26 -14.19 16.98
C GLU A 365 -15.08 -15.16 16.78
N LEU A 366 -14.34 -15.45 17.85
CA LEU A 366 -13.25 -16.43 17.78
C LEU A 366 -13.75 -17.83 17.46
N GLU A 367 -14.82 -18.28 18.12
CA GLU A 367 -15.47 -19.56 17.83
C GLU A 367 -16.03 -19.60 16.40
N TYR A 368 -16.59 -18.48 15.93
CA TYR A 368 -17.04 -18.34 14.55
C TYR A 368 -15.90 -18.53 13.54
N PHE A 369 -14.70 -17.97 13.70
CA PHE A 369 -13.65 -18.29 12.73
C PHE A 369 -13.09 -19.72 12.90
N TYR A 370 -12.96 -20.17 14.15
CA TYR A 370 -12.36 -21.46 14.44
C TYR A 370 -13.21 -22.67 14.01
N GLU A 371 -14.53 -22.58 14.04
CA GLU A 371 -15.41 -23.66 13.60
C GLU A 371 -15.14 -24.08 12.15
N GLU A 372 -14.90 -23.14 11.23
CA GLU A 372 -14.52 -23.49 9.86
C GLU A 372 -13.13 -24.13 9.80
N GLN A 373 -12.18 -23.69 10.64
CA GLN A 373 -10.86 -24.31 10.73
C GLN A 373 -10.96 -25.78 11.19
N CYS A 374 -11.82 -26.08 12.17
CA CYS A 374 -12.12 -27.46 12.58
C CYS A 374 -12.62 -28.30 11.39
N GLU A 375 -13.63 -27.82 10.66
CA GLU A 375 -14.16 -28.53 9.49
C GLU A 375 -13.10 -28.78 8.40
N ARG A 376 -12.17 -27.84 8.21
CA ARG A 376 -11.08 -27.97 7.24
C ARG A 376 -10.02 -28.99 7.70
N MET A 377 -9.65 -28.96 8.98
CA MET A 377 -8.74 -29.96 9.59
C MET A 377 -9.33 -31.37 9.52
N GLU A 378 -10.61 -31.53 9.86
CA GLU A 378 -11.31 -32.82 9.81
C GLU A 378 -11.34 -33.42 8.38
N ARG A 379 -11.52 -32.56 7.36
CA ARG A 379 -11.45 -32.97 5.95
C ARG A 379 -10.06 -33.49 5.54
N MET A 380 -9.00 -33.06 6.22
CA MET A 380 -7.63 -33.56 6.04
C MET A 380 -7.32 -34.77 6.95
N GLY A 381 -8.27 -35.22 7.78
CA GLY A 381 -8.08 -36.29 8.74
C GLY A 381 -7.26 -35.88 9.98
N ILE A 382 -7.18 -34.58 10.26
CA ILE A 382 -6.53 -34.01 11.44
C ILE A 382 -7.61 -33.77 12.50
N GLU A 383 -7.41 -34.29 13.71
CA GLU A 383 -8.32 -34.05 14.83
C GLU A 383 -8.07 -32.63 15.40
N PRO A 384 -9.04 -31.69 15.29
CA PRO A 384 -8.85 -30.34 15.78
C PRO A 384 -8.89 -30.30 17.31
N LEU A 385 -8.17 -29.34 17.89
CA LEU A 385 -8.23 -29.10 19.33
C LEU A 385 -9.63 -28.55 19.70
N PRO A 386 -10.23 -28.97 20.83
CA PRO A 386 -11.49 -28.37 21.29
C PRO A 386 -11.33 -26.86 21.52
N PHE A 387 -12.33 -26.07 21.11
CA PHE A 387 -12.25 -24.60 21.16
C PHE A 387 -11.89 -24.05 22.56
N GLN A 388 -12.38 -24.68 23.64
CA GLN A 388 -12.05 -24.24 25.00
C GLN A 388 -10.56 -24.36 25.34
N ASP A 389 -9.91 -25.42 24.86
CA ASP A 389 -8.48 -25.65 25.07
C ASP A 389 -7.65 -24.70 24.18
N LEU A 390 -8.06 -24.52 22.93
CA LEU A 390 -7.46 -23.52 22.02
C LEU A 390 -7.55 -22.11 22.60
N LEU A 391 -8.72 -21.73 23.11
CA LEU A 391 -8.96 -20.41 23.67
C LEU A 391 -8.03 -20.14 24.86
N CYS A 392 -7.77 -21.14 25.70
CA CYS A 392 -6.79 -21.03 26.77
C CYS A 392 -5.39 -20.75 26.21
N GLN A 393 -4.96 -21.49 25.18
CA GLN A 393 -3.67 -21.27 24.52
C GLN A 393 -3.57 -19.86 23.91
N MET A 394 -4.62 -19.40 23.22
CA MET A 394 -4.66 -18.08 22.60
C MET A 394 -4.66 -16.95 23.63
N LEU A 395 -5.35 -17.13 24.76
CA LEU A 395 -5.31 -16.16 25.87
C LEU A 395 -3.93 -16.11 26.52
N ASP A 396 -3.24 -17.24 26.65
CA ASP A 396 -1.86 -17.29 27.15
C ASP A 396 -0.84 -16.72 26.16
N LEU A 397 -1.09 -16.85 24.85
CA LEU A 397 -0.31 -16.26 23.77
C LEU A 397 -0.44 -14.73 23.78
N VAL A 398 -1.68 -14.22 23.80
CA VAL A 398 -1.99 -12.79 23.66
C VAL A 398 -1.82 -12.03 24.98
N LYS A 399 -2.16 -12.66 26.11
CA LYS A 399 -2.18 -12.06 27.46
C LYS A 399 -2.93 -10.72 27.49
N PRO A 400 -4.25 -10.71 27.19
CA PRO A 400 -5.02 -9.48 27.13
C PRO A 400 -5.05 -8.76 28.47
N GLU A 401 -5.12 -7.43 28.45
CA GLU A 401 -5.18 -6.61 29.67
C GLU A 401 -6.45 -6.87 30.48
N SER A 402 -7.56 -7.15 29.79
CA SER A 402 -8.84 -7.53 30.38
C SER A 402 -9.16 -8.98 30.05
N SER A 403 -9.43 -9.80 31.09
CA SER A 403 -9.74 -11.22 30.91
C SER A 403 -10.94 -11.41 29.96
N GLY A 404 -10.77 -12.30 28.97
CA GLY A 404 -11.80 -12.64 27.99
C GLY A 404 -12.10 -11.57 26.94
N LYS A 405 -11.29 -10.51 26.83
CA LYS A 405 -11.45 -9.41 25.87
C LYS A 405 -10.13 -9.15 25.15
N ILE A 406 -10.01 -9.59 23.90
CA ILE A 406 -8.81 -9.34 23.10
C ILE A 406 -9.02 -8.07 22.28
N THR A 407 -8.20 -7.06 22.53
CA THR A 407 -8.21 -5.79 21.78
C THR A 407 -7.09 -5.74 20.75
N LEU A 408 -7.20 -4.84 19.78
CA LEU A 408 -6.12 -4.54 18.84
C LEU A 408 -4.81 -4.17 19.56
N GLY A 409 -4.92 -3.47 20.69
CA GLY A 409 -3.78 -3.11 21.52
C GLY A 409 -3.08 -4.33 22.11
N ASP A 410 -3.82 -5.38 22.46
CA ASP A 410 -3.25 -6.62 23.00
C ASP A 410 -2.46 -7.37 21.92
N LEU A 411 -3.04 -7.55 20.72
CA LEU A 411 -2.38 -8.24 19.60
C LEU A 411 -1.09 -7.54 19.15
N LYS A 412 -1.08 -6.21 19.11
CA LYS A 412 0.15 -5.45 18.81
C LYS A 412 1.22 -5.61 19.89
N ARG A 413 0.84 -5.78 21.16
CA ARG A 413 1.79 -5.92 22.28
C ARG A 413 2.35 -7.34 22.40
N CYS A 414 1.59 -8.38 22.06
CA CYS A 414 2.03 -9.76 22.25
C CYS A 414 3.14 -10.20 21.29
N ARG A 415 3.33 -9.48 20.16
CA ARG A 415 4.30 -9.79 19.09
C ARG A 415 4.11 -11.15 18.40
N MET A 416 3.03 -11.86 18.72
CA MET A 416 2.67 -13.17 18.18
C MET A 416 1.31 -13.15 17.46
N ALA A 417 0.88 -11.96 17.00
CA ALA A 417 -0.40 -11.78 16.31
C ALA A 417 -0.51 -12.62 15.03
N HIS A 418 0.60 -12.84 14.31
CA HIS A 418 0.65 -13.71 13.13
C HIS A 418 0.19 -15.15 13.43
N ILE A 419 0.72 -15.76 14.51
CA ILE A 419 0.29 -17.10 14.97
C ILE A 419 -1.20 -17.08 15.31
N PHE A 420 -1.63 -16.08 16.09
CA PHE A 420 -3.04 -15.92 16.47
C PHE A 420 -3.96 -15.89 15.23
N PHE A 421 -3.64 -15.06 14.23
CA PHE A 421 -4.44 -14.94 13.02
C PHE A 421 -4.45 -16.23 12.20
N ASP A 422 -3.30 -16.85 11.98
CA ASP A 422 -3.20 -18.08 11.20
C ASP A 422 -4.03 -19.20 11.84
N THR A 423 -3.99 -19.34 13.17
CA THR A 423 -4.84 -20.28 13.92
C THR A 423 -6.33 -20.16 13.57
N PHE A 424 -6.85 -18.93 13.45
CA PHE A 424 -8.27 -18.71 13.23
C PHE A 424 -8.69 -18.75 11.77
N PHE A 425 -7.81 -18.50 10.79
CA PHE A 425 -8.27 -18.43 9.40
C PHE A 425 -7.28 -18.82 8.29
N ASN A 426 -6.00 -19.11 8.58
CA ASN A 426 -5.04 -19.60 7.59
C ASN A 426 -4.56 -21.00 7.99
N LEU A 427 -5.13 -22.04 7.37
CA LEU A 427 -4.86 -23.43 7.76
C LEU A 427 -3.45 -23.87 7.42
N GLU A 428 -2.92 -23.47 6.26
CA GLU A 428 -1.59 -23.87 5.82
C GLU A 428 -0.51 -23.33 6.77
N LYS A 429 -0.51 -22.02 7.01
CA LYS A 429 0.44 -21.36 7.93
C LYS A 429 0.24 -21.86 9.37
N TYR A 430 -0.99 -22.15 9.80
CA TYR A 430 -1.24 -22.76 11.11
C TYR A 430 -0.56 -24.14 11.25
N LEU A 431 -0.70 -25.02 10.26
CA LEU A 431 -0.07 -26.35 10.30
C LEU A 431 1.46 -26.27 10.29
N ASP A 432 2.02 -25.26 9.62
CA ASP A 432 3.47 -25.01 9.64
C ASP A 432 3.95 -24.56 11.02
N HIS A 433 3.19 -23.71 11.72
CA HIS A 433 3.53 -23.28 13.08
C HIS A 433 3.49 -24.44 14.08
N GLU A 434 2.52 -25.34 13.96
CA GLU A 434 2.39 -26.53 14.82
C GLU A 434 3.54 -27.53 14.64
N GLN A 435 4.13 -27.59 13.44
CA GLN A 435 5.27 -28.47 13.14
C GLN A 435 6.62 -27.84 13.51
N ARG A 436 6.67 -26.52 13.71
CA ARG A 436 7.91 -25.80 14.00
C ARG A 436 8.38 -26.09 15.43
N ASP A 437 9.69 -26.29 15.58
CA ASP A 437 10.30 -26.53 16.90
C ASP A 437 10.02 -25.32 17.83
N PRO A 438 9.44 -25.53 19.04
CA PRO A 438 9.21 -24.45 20.02
C PRO A 438 10.45 -23.62 20.36
N PHE A 439 11.66 -24.16 20.18
CA PHE A 439 12.92 -23.47 20.42
C PHE A 439 13.40 -22.62 19.23
N ALA A 440 12.82 -22.76 18.04
CA ALA A 440 13.18 -21.97 16.86
C ALA A 440 12.70 -20.51 17.00
N VAL A 441 11.50 -20.29 17.55
CA VAL A 441 10.90 -18.96 17.76
C VAL A 441 11.76 -18.08 18.68
N GLN A 442 12.49 -18.69 19.62
CA GLN A 442 13.35 -17.96 20.56
C GLN A 442 14.62 -17.42 19.89
N LYS A 443 15.13 -18.09 18.85
CA LYS A 443 16.32 -17.64 18.10
C LYS A 443 16.04 -16.43 17.23
N ASP A 444 14.83 -16.33 16.68
CA ASP A 444 14.42 -15.20 15.84
C ASP A 444 14.36 -13.87 16.64
N ILE A 445 14.13 -13.95 17.95
CA ILE A 445 14.09 -12.77 18.84
C ILE A 445 15.50 -12.23 19.17
N ASP A 446 16.51 -13.09 19.14
CA ASP A 446 17.87 -12.79 19.61
C ASP A 446 18.85 -12.38 18.49
N SER A 447 18.38 -12.24 17.24
CA SER A 447 19.23 -11.83 16.11
C SER A 447 19.49 -10.31 16.12
N GLU A 448 20.75 -9.90 16.24
CA GLU A 448 21.17 -8.48 16.42
C GLU A 448 21.26 -7.66 15.10
N GLY A 449 20.80 -8.20 13.97
CA GLY A 449 20.71 -7.48 12.69
C GLY A 449 19.26 -7.07 12.36
N PRO A 450 19.04 -6.03 11.53
CA PRO A 450 17.73 -5.82 10.91
C PRO A 450 17.48 -6.97 9.94
N GLU A 451 16.72 -7.96 10.38
CA GLU A 451 16.25 -9.03 9.51
C GLU A 451 15.25 -8.46 8.49
N PRO A 452 15.32 -8.86 7.21
CA PRO A 452 14.30 -8.47 6.22
C PRO A 452 12.90 -8.87 6.72
N SER A 453 11.90 -8.06 6.39
CA SER A 453 10.53 -8.34 6.78
C SER A 453 10.03 -9.65 6.14
N ASP A 454 8.98 -10.25 6.71
CA ASP A 454 8.38 -11.44 6.11
C ASP A 454 7.89 -11.13 4.68
N TRP A 455 7.44 -9.90 4.41
CA TRP A 455 7.11 -9.43 3.06
C TRP A 455 8.34 -9.39 2.13
N ASP A 456 9.46 -8.84 2.58
CA ASP A 456 10.67 -8.73 1.73
C ASP A 456 11.20 -10.11 1.37
N LYS A 457 11.17 -11.06 2.31
CA LYS A 457 11.54 -12.47 2.07
C LYS A 457 10.61 -13.11 1.04
N TYR A 458 9.30 -13.03 1.27
CA TYR A 458 8.30 -13.57 0.36
C TYR A 458 8.45 -13.01 -1.05
N ALA A 459 8.56 -11.69 -1.18
CA ALA A 459 8.67 -11.03 -2.48
C ALA A 459 9.97 -11.43 -3.21
N SER A 460 11.09 -11.55 -2.49
CA SER A 460 12.35 -12.03 -3.08
C SER A 460 12.23 -13.47 -3.57
N GLU A 461 11.69 -14.37 -2.74
CA GLU A 461 11.54 -15.80 -3.07
C GLU A 461 10.59 -16.01 -4.26
N GLU A 462 9.42 -15.36 -4.26
CA GLU A 462 8.45 -15.46 -5.35
C GLU A 462 8.98 -14.86 -6.64
N TYR A 463 9.73 -13.77 -6.57
CA TYR A 463 10.35 -13.18 -7.75
C TYR A 463 11.37 -14.14 -8.38
N GLU A 464 12.21 -14.78 -7.57
CA GLU A 464 13.16 -15.80 -8.06
C GLU A 464 12.44 -16.97 -8.75
N ILE A 465 11.31 -17.43 -8.18
CA ILE A 465 10.48 -18.48 -8.79
C ILE A 465 9.92 -18.02 -10.14
N LEU A 466 9.31 -16.84 -10.20
CA LEU A 466 8.73 -16.30 -11.44
C LEU A 466 9.77 -16.17 -12.56
N VAL A 467 10.96 -15.66 -12.23
CA VAL A 467 12.07 -15.54 -13.19
C VAL A 467 12.57 -16.91 -13.65
N ALA A 468 12.65 -17.89 -12.74
CA ALA A 468 13.05 -19.26 -13.08
C ALA A 468 12.02 -19.94 -14.00
N GLU A 469 10.72 -19.76 -13.75
CA GLU A 469 9.64 -20.28 -14.58
C GLU A 469 9.62 -19.65 -15.97
N GLU A 470 9.83 -18.33 -16.08
CA GLU A 470 9.96 -17.64 -17.36
C GLU A 470 11.14 -18.20 -18.17
N THR A 471 12.31 -18.34 -17.53
CA THR A 471 13.52 -18.88 -18.16
C THR A 471 13.32 -20.34 -18.63
N ALA A 472 12.64 -21.17 -17.83
CA ALA A 472 12.36 -22.56 -18.20
C ALA A 472 11.37 -22.66 -19.38
N ASN A 473 10.36 -21.79 -19.41
CA ASN A 473 9.39 -21.72 -20.51
C ASN A 473 10.03 -21.23 -21.81
N GLU A 474 10.95 -20.26 -21.76
CA GLU A 474 11.73 -19.82 -22.91
C GLU A 474 12.60 -20.95 -23.48
N GLN A 475 13.29 -21.71 -22.63
CA GLN A 475 14.11 -22.86 -23.04
C GLN A 475 13.26 -23.98 -23.67
N LEU A 476 12.04 -24.21 -23.17
CA LEU A 476 11.10 -25.13 -23.79
C LEU A 476 10.68 -24.61 -25.17
N HIS A 477 10.37 -23.32 -25.30
CA HIS A 477 9.96 -22.73 -26.57
C HIS A 477 11.09 -22.75 -27.62
N GLU A 478 12.34 -22.50 -27.22
CA GLU A 478 13.52 -22.65 -28.07
C GLU A 478 13.80 -24.12 -28.42
N GLY A 479 13.60 -25.03 -27.48
CA GLY A 479 13.71 -26.48 -27.69
C GLY A 479 12.70 -27.01 -28.72
N TYR A 480 11.45 -26.54 -28.68
CA TYR A 480 10.43 -26.87 -29.69
C TYR A 480 10.79 -26.29 -31.08
N ASN A 481 11.33 -25.06 -31.14
CA ASN A 481 11.78 -24.46 -32.38
C ASN A 481 13.00 -25.19 -32.97
N ALA A 482 13.96 -25.59 -32.14
CA ALA A 482 15.11 -26.39 -32.54
C ALA A 482 14.70 -27.80 -33.01
N HIS A 483 13.76 -28.45 -32.32
CA HIS A 483 13.26 -29.77 -32.71
C HIS A 483 12.45 -29.73 -34.02
N THR A 484 11.77 -28.60 -34.29
CA THR A 484 11.05 -28.35 -35.55
C THR A 484 12.03 -28.13 -36.72
N LEU A 485 13.12 -27.41 -36.48
CA LEU A 485 14.19 -27.21 -37.47
C LEU A 485 14.93 -28.53 -37.79
N ILE A 486 15.22 -29.36 -36.79
CA ILE A 486 15.82 -30.69 -36.99
C ILE A 486 14.86 -31.63 -37.74
N TYR A 487 13.54 -31.56 -37.46
CA TYR A 487 12.55 -32.34 -38.22
C TYR A 487 12.40 -31.87 -39.67
N GLN A 488 12.57 -30.59 -39.97
CA GLN A 488 12.57 -30.06 -41.34
C GLN A 488 13.85 -30.47 -42.10
N ASP A 489 15.02 -30.39 -41.48
CA ASP A 489 16.29 -30.85 -42.06
C ASP A 489 16.30 -32.38 -42.33
N SER A 490 15.64 -33.16 -41.47
CA SER A 490 15.51 -34.61 -41.67
C SER A 490 14.57 -34.99 -42.81
N LYS A 491 13.59 -34.13 -43.14
CA LYS A 491 12.68 -34.34 -44.28
C LYS A 491 13.31 -33.91 -45.60
N GLU A 492 14.13 -32.86 -45.63
CA GLU A 492 14.84 -32.47 -46.85
C GLU A 492 15.92 -33.49 -47.25
N ASN A 493 16.59 -34.12 -46.28
CA ASN A 493 17.62 -35.13 -46.55
C ASN A 493 17.08 -36.52 -46.93
N ASN A 494 15.77 -36.80 -46.81
CA ASN A 494 15.19 -38.10 -47.16
C ASN A 494 14.46 -38.11 -48.51
N THR A 495 14.68 -37.09 -49.35
CA THR A 495 14.08 -36.97 -50.70
C THR A 495 15.05 -37.30 -51.84
N PHE A 496 16.22 -37.86 -51.52
CA PHE A 496 17.13 -38.45 -52.49
C PHE A 496 17.41 -39.90 -52.10
N TYR A 497 16.52 -40.83 -52.48
CA TYR A 497 16.84 -42.19 -52.95
C TYR A 497 15.63 -42.86 -53.60
#